data_AF-A0A662SHM5-F1
#
_entry.id   AF-A0A662SHM5-F1
#
_cell.length_a   1.000
_cell.length_b   1.000
_cell.length_c   1.000
_cell.angle_alpha   90.00
_cell.angle_beta   90.00
_cell.angle_gamma   90.00
#
_symmetry.space_group_name_H-M   'P 1'
#
loop_
_entity.id
_entity.type
_entity.pdbx_description
1 polymer ?
#
loop_
_entity_poly.entity_id
_entity_poly.type
_entity_poly.pdbx_seq_one_letter_code
_entity_poly.pdbx_strand_id
1 'polypeptide(L)'
;MAERCPVCGLPKDLCICGEITKEQQIVRIRTERRRWGKEVTLIEGLNPSGLDLKKFITDLKTKLACGGSFKDGVIILQGNHKLRVKKLLIEWGIPEDSIELE
;
A
#
# COMPACT_ATOMS: atom_id res chain seq x y z
N MET A 1 -3.38 -29.78 -30.51
CA MET A 1 -4.48 -28.80 -30.64
C MET A 1 -4.27 -27.79 -29.53
N ALA A 2 -3.88 -26.55 -29.85
CA ALA A 2 -3.55 -25.55 -28.83
C ALA A 2 -4.81 -25.17 -28.05
N GLU A 3 -4.83 -25.42 -26.74
CA GLU A 3 -5.92 -24.99 -25.87
C GLU A 3 -5.96 -23.45 -25.87
N ARG A 4 -7.09 -22.88 -26.29
CA ARG A 4 -7.30 -21.44 -26.39
C ARG A 4 -8.02 -20.94 -25.15
N CYS A 5 -7.67 -19.75 -24.70
CA CYS A 5 -8.36 -19.08 -23.60
C CYS A 5 -9.81 -18.77 -24.00
N PRO A 6 -10.82 -19.10 -23.16
CA PRO A 6 -12.23 -18.82 -23.46
C PRO A 6 -12.59 -17.33 -23.33
N VAL A 7 -11.72 -16.51 -22.73
CA VAL A 7 -11.93 -15.06 -22.56
C VAL A 7 -11.36 -14.25 -23.71
N CYS A 8 -10.12 -14.56 -24.11
CA CYS A 8 -9.37 -13.75 -25.07
C CYS A 8 -8.96 -14.52 -26.35
N GLY A 9 -9.29 -15.81 -26.47
CA GLY A 9 -9.09 -16.61 -27.68
C GLY A 9 -7.63 -16.95 -28.03
N LEU A 10 -6.67 -16.40 -27.29
CA LEU A 10 -5.25 -16.63 -27.46
C LEU A 10 -4.84 -18.04 -26.99
N PRO A 11 -3.83 -18.68 -27.61
CA PRO A 11 -3.20 -19.89 -27.07
C PRO A 11 -2.77 -19.65 -25.62
N LYS A 12 -2.95 -20.64 -24.73
CA LYS A 12 -2.59 -20.51 -23.30
C LYS A 12 -1.17 -19.98 -23.08
N ASP A 13 -0.22 -20.34 -23.95
CA ASP A 13 1.19 -19.90 -23.89
C ASP A 13 1.40 -18.39 -24.11
N LEU A 14 0.43 -17.66 -24.70
CA LEU A 14 0.49 -16.21 -24.94
C LEU A 14 -0.59 -15.44 -24.16
N CYS A 15 -1.31 -16.13 -23.28
CA CYS A 15 -2.49 -15.59 -22.62
C CYS A 15 -2.12 -14.84 -21.33
N ILE A 16 -2.09 -13.51 -21.39
CA ILE A 16 -1.82 -12.61 -20.24
C ILE A 16 -3.09 -12.41 -19.37
N CYS A 17 -4.22 -12.99 -19.78
CA CYS A 17 -5.53 -12.80 -19.16
C CYS A 17 -5.59 -13.31 -17.69
N GLY A 18 -4.62 -14.14 -17.25
CA GLY A 18 -4.47 -14.59 -15.87
C GLY A 18 -3.67 -13.67 -14.94
N GLU A 19 -2.90 -12.70 -15.47
CA GLU A 19 -2.09 -11.76 -14.66
C GLU A 19 -2.84 -10.45 -14.36
N ILE A 20 -3.87 -10.12 -15.13
CA ILE A 20 -4.64 -8.87 -15.02
C ILE A 20 -5.53 -8.87 -13.75
N THR A 21 -5.78 -10.02 -13.13
CA THR A 21 -6.66 -10.16 -11.95
C THR A 21 -6.02 -9.83 -10.60
N LYS A 22 -4.75 -9.40 -10.55
CA LYS A 22 -4.23 -8.73 -9.36
C LYS A 22 -4.62 -7.25 -9.44
N GLU A 23 -5.72 -6.89 -8.81
CA GLU A 23 -6.06 -5.49 -8.53
C GLU A 23 -4.81 -4.78 -7.99
N GLN A 24 -4.21 -3.93 -8.82
CA GLN A 24 -2.99 -3.20 -8.47
C GLN A 24 -3.35 -2.14 -7.43
N GLN A 25 -3.15 -2.47 -6.16
CA GLN A 25 -3.35 -1.54 -5.06
C GLN A 25 -2.22 -0.51 -5.04
N ILE A 26 -2.53 0.75 -5.35
CA ILE A 26 -1.60 1.88 -5.26
C ILE A 26 -1.65 2.46 -3.85
N VAL A 27 -0.51 2.50 -3.16
CA VAL A 27 -0.35 3.07 -1.82
C VAL A 27 0.35 4.42 -1.92
N ARG A 28 -0.29 5.47 -1.41
CA ARG A 28 0.25 6.83 -1.44
C ARG A 28 0.74 7.25 -0.07
N ILE A 29 1.94 7.80 -0.01
CA ILE A 29 2.54 8.31 1.22
C ILE A 29 2.90 9.78 1.02
N ARG A 30 2.27 10.66 1.79
CA ARG A 30 2.53 12.10 1.77
C ARG A 30 2.83 12.66 3.15
N THR A 31 3.42 13.83 3.20
CA THR A 31 3.62 14.59 4.45
C THR A 31 2.85 15.87 4.41
N GLU A 32 2.17 16.18 5.51
CA GLU A 32 1.42 17.42 5.66
C GLU A 32 1.84 18.14 6.95
N ARG A 33 1.83 19.47 6.93
CA ARG A 33 2.02 20.28 8.15
C ARG A 33 0.67 20.54 8.79
N ARG A 34 0.52 20.10 10.04
CA ARG A 34 -0.67 20.34 10.85
C ARG A 34 -0.47 21.55 11.78
N ARG A 35 -1.43 21.75 12.68
CA ARG A 35 -1.41 22.83 13.69
C ARG A 35 -0.04 22.94 14.36
N TRP A 36 0.38 24.18 14.60
CA TRP A 36 1.68 24.53 15.21
C TRP A 36 2.91 24.06 14.42
N GLY A 37 2.79 23.86 13.10
CA GLY A 37 3.91 23.48 12.25
C GLY A 37 4.38 22.04 12.42
N LYS A 38 3.64 21.21 13.16
CA LYS A 38 3.98 19.79 13.34
C LYS A 38 3.72 19.02 12.05
N GLU A 39 4.73 18.32 11.56
CA GLU A 39 4.59 17.43 10.41
C GLU A 39 3.87 16.13 10.80
N VAL A 40 3.07 15.62 9.87
CA VAL A 40 2.44 14.31 9.95
C VAL A 40 2.66 13.57 8.63
N THR A 41 2.78 12.24 8.71
CA THR A 41 2.83 11.36 7.55
C THR A 41 1.45 10.73 7.35
N LEU A 42 0.94 10.81 6.13
CA LEU A 42 -0.35 10.26 5.71
C LEU A 42 -0.10 9.09 4.77
N ILE A 43 -0.83 7.99 4.98
CA ILE A 43 -0.72 6.76 4.18
C ILE A 43 -2.12 6.39 3.73
N GLU A 44 -2.34 6.33 2.41
CA GLU A 44 -3.64 6.09 1.77
C GLU A 44 -3.55 4.92 0.78
N GLY A 45 -4.70 4.34 0.41
CA GLY A 45 -4.76 3.29 -0.61
C GLY A 45 -4.47 1.88 -0.10
N LEU A 46 -4.49 1.65 1.21
CA LEU A 46 -4.38 0.31 1.78
C LEU A 46 -5.74 -0.37 1.84
N ASN A 47 -5.89 -1.54 1.21
CA ASN A 47 -7.14 -2.29 1.22
C ASN A 47 -7.24 -3.14 2.52
N PRO A 48 -8.30 -2.95 3.34
CA PRO A 48 -8.52 -3.73 4.56
C PRO A 48 -8.74 -5.22 4.32
N SER A 49 -9.16 -5.63 3.12
CA SER A 49 -9.49 -7.02 2.81
C SER A 49 -8.27 -7.91 2.55
N GLY A 50 -7.14 -7.32 2.15
CA GLY A 50 -5.90 -8.05 1.82
C GLY A 50 -4.81 -7.99 2.89
N LEU A 51 -4.89 -7.03 3.81
CA LEU A 51 -3.87 -6.76 4.82
C LEU A 51 -4.53 -6.52 6.17
N ASP A 52 -4.01 -7.15 7.24
CA ASP A 52 -4.45 -6.83 8.61
C ASP A 52 -3.95 -5.43 8.99
N LEU A 53 -4.73 -4.42 8.61
CA LEU A 53 -4.42 -3.02 8.85
C LEU A 53 -4.19 -2.73 10.33
N LYS A 54 -4.94 -3.37 11.23
CA LYS A 54 -4.80 -3.12 12.67
C LYS A 54 -3.42 -3.56 13.16
N LYS A 55 -2.96 -4.73 12.72
CA LYS A 55 -1.62 -5.22 13.02
C LYS A 55 -0.56 -4.33 12.40
N PHE A 56 -0.72 -3.95 11.12
CA PHE A 56 0.22 -3.05 10.44
C PHE A 56 0.35 -1.68 11.11
N ILE A 57 -0.76 -1.06 11.52
CA ILE A 57 -0.76 0.21 12.25
C ILE A 57 -0.04 0.08 13.60
N THR A 58 -0.22 -1.06 14.29
CA THR A 58 0.45 -1.33 15.57
C THR A 58 1.96 -1.50 15.38
N ASP A 59 2.37 -2.20 14.33
CA ASP A 59 3.77 -2.36 13.93
C ASP A 59 4.40 -1.02 13.55
N LEU A 60 3.71 -0.18 12.76
CA LEU A 60 4.16 1.16 12.41
C LEU A 60 4.42 1.99 13.67
N LYS A 61 3.45 2.08 14.59
CA LYS A 61 3.61 2.85 15.83
C LYS A 61 4.77 2.34 16.68
N THR A 62 4.93 1.02 16.78
CA THR A 62 5.99 0.38 17.57
C THR A 62 7.37 0.62 16.96
N LYS A 63 7.54 0.35 15.66
CA LYS A 63 8.82 0.51 14.97
C LYS A 63 9.21 1.97 14.78
N LEU A 64 8.25 2.86 14.59
CA LEU A 64 8.51 4.30 14.38
C LEU A 64 8.57 5.10 15.68
N ALA A 65 8.17 4.50 16.82
CA ALA A 65 8.08 5.14 18.13
C ALA A 65 7.26 6.45 18.09
N CYS A 66 6.13 6.42 17.36
CA CYS A 66 5.29 7.60 17.13
C CYS A 66 3.82 7.31 17.46
N GLY A 67 3.08 8.37 17.80
CA GLY A 67 1.63 8.30 17.83
C GLY A 67 1.05 8.16 16.42
N GLY A 68 -0.13 7.54 16.32
CA GLY A 68 -0.82 7.42 15.04
C GLY A 68 -2.27 6.96 15.17
N SER A 69 -3.07 7.26 14.15
CA SER A 69 -4.49 6.95 14.08
C SER A 69 -4.88 6.51 12.67
N PHE A 70 -5.90 5.66 12.55
CA PHE A 70 -6.51 5.32 11.27
C PHE A 70 -7.91 5.92 11.21
N LYS A 71 -8.19 6.71 10.18
CA LYS A 71 -9.46 7.40 9.99
C LYS A 71 -9.76 7.50 8.50
N ASP A 72 -10.99 7.19 8.10
CA ASP A 72 -11.46 7.36 6.72
C ASP A 72 -10.56 6.69 5.65
N GLY A 73 -9.99 5.53 5.96
CA GLY A 73 -9.08 4.81 5.04
C GLY A 73 -7.64 5.34 5.02
N VAL A 74 -7.31 6.30 5.89
CA VAL A 74 -6.00 6.96 5.95
C VAL A 74 -5.32 6.68 7.28
N ILE A 75 -4.08 6.22 7.25
CA ILE A 75 -3.22 6.14 8.44
C ILE A 75 -2.50 7.48 8.58
N ILE A 76 -2.58 8.07 9.76
CA ILE A 76 -1.95 9.33 10.12
C ILE A 76 -0.91 9.04 11.20
N LEU A 77 0.35 9.36 10.95
CA LEU A 77 1.46 9.21 11.88
C LEU A 77 2.04 10.58 12.22
N GLN A 78 2.42 10.77 13.48
CA GLN A 78 3.09 12.00 13.91
C GLN A 78 4.55 12.00 13.44
N GLY A 79 5.01 13.10 12.84
CA GLY A 79 6.36 13.23 12.30
C GLY A 79 6.48 12.87 10.82
N ASN A 80 7.67 13.10 10.27
CA ASN A 80 8.02 12.72 8.90
C ASN A 80 8.67 11.33 8.88
N HIS A 81 7.96 10.37 8.32
CA HIS A 81 8.37 8.96 8.29
C HIS A 81 8.29 8.35 6.89
N LYS A 82 8.17 9.15 5.81
CA LYS A 82 7.92 8.66 4.44
C LYS A 82 8.81 7.48 4.03
N LEU A 83 10.13 7.64 4.18
CA LEU A 83 11.11 6.62 3.81
C LEU A 83 11.02 5.36 4.68
N ARG A 84 10.77 5.52 5.99
CA ARG A 84 10.67 4.39 6.91
C ARG A 84 9.37 3.62 6.68
N VAL A 85 8.27 4.32 6.43
CA VAL A 85 6.97 3.72 6.09
C VAL A 85 7.07 2.94 4.78
N LYS A 86 7.70 3.51 3.74
CA LYS A 86 7.92 2.81 2.46
C LYS A 86 8.63 1.47 2.68
N LYS A 87 9.73 1.47 3.44
CA LYS A 87 10.45 0.23 3.77
C LYS A 87 9.56 -0.79 4.48
N LEU A 88 8.75 -0.34 5.44
CA LEU A 88 7.85 -1.21 6.19
C LEU A 88 6.73 -1.79 5.32
N LEU A 89 6.20 -1.03 4.37
CA LEU A 89 5.22 -1.53 3.41
C LEU A 89 5.81 -2.64 2.54
N ILE A 90 7.06 -2.46 2.08
CA ILE A 90 7.78 -3.47 1.30
C ILE A 90 8.04 -4.73 2.15
N GLU A 91 8.49 -4.58 3.40
CA GLU A 91 8.65 -5.70 4.34
C GLU A 91 7.33 -6.47 4.57
N TRP A 92 6.20 -5.78 4.50
CA TRP A 92 4.86 -6.34 4.64
C TRP A 92 4.30 -6.96 3.35
N GLY A 93 5.07 -6.94 2.26
CA GLY A 93 4.70 -7.57 0.99
C GLY A 93 3.98 -6.67 0.00
N ILE A 94 3.93 -5.36 0.24
CA ILE A 94 3.47 -4.40 -0.76
C ILE A 94 4.60 -4.19 -1.79
N PRO A 95 4.35 -4.39 -3.10
CA PRO A 95 5.38 -4.21 -4.11
C PRO A 95 5.84 -2.75 -4.17
N GLU A 96 7.13 -2.52 -4.33
CA GLU A 96 7.69 -1.17 -4.37
C GLU A 96 7.09 -0.33 -5.50
N ASP A 97 6.79 -0.97 -6.64
CA ASP A 97 6.22 -0.33 -7.83
C ASP A 97 4.80 0.22 -7.60
N SER A 98 4.12 -0.22 -6.54
CA SER A 98 2.78 0.28 -6.19
C SER A 98 2.81 1.34 -5.09
N ILE A 99 3.99 1.77 -4.63
CA ILE A 99 4.16 2.78 -3.58
C ILE A 99 4.57 4.12 -4.20
N GLU A 100 3.68 5.11 -4.09
CA GLU A 100 3.91 6.49 -4.51
C GLU A 100 4.31 7.35 -3.31
N LEU A 101 5.43 8.08 -3.44
CA LEU A 101 5.88 9.08 -2.46
C LEU A 101 5.58 10.49 -2.98
N GLU A 102 4.80 11.26 -2.23
CA GLU A 102 4.55 12.71 -2.42
C GLU A 102 5.34 13.54 -1.39
#